data_AF-A0A727K734-F1
#
_entry.id   AF-A0A727K734-F1
#
_cell.length_a   1.000
_cell.length_b   1.000
_cell.length_c   1.000
_cell.angle_alpha   90.00
_cell.angle_beta   90.00
_cell.angle_gamma   90.00
#
_symmetry.space_group_name_H-M   'P 1'
#
loop_
_entity.id
_entity.type
_entity.pdbx_description
1 polymer ?
#
loop_
_entity_poly.entity_id
_entity_poly.type
_entity_poly.pdbx_seq_one_letter_code
_entity_poly.pdbx_strand_id
1 'polypeptide(L)'
;MNKLSPEMPELQSMNITADNITKLKSLFPEAFNENGIDFDVLKQLLGENVDEKEERYGLNWHGKRQARQLALTPSRGTLRPCKDESVDWDNTKNLMIEGDNLEVLKLLQKSYTGKVKLIYIDPPYNTGKDFVYPDNFQDNMKNYLEITGQTEEGVRVSTNAETSGRYHTDWLNMMYPRIKLARNLLSDSGFIFISIDEHEVHNLCSLCFEI
;
A
#
# COMPACT_ATOMS: atom_id res chain seq x y z
N MET A 1 -9.46 4.56 35.99
CA MET A 1 -9.11 4.65 34.56
C MET A 1 -9.80 3.49 33.86
N ASN A 2 -10.76 3.78 32.97
CA ASN A 2 -11.43 2.73 32.19
C ASN A 2 -10.39 2.07 31.27
N LYS A 3 -10.30 0.74 31.29
CA LYS A 3 -9.42 -0.02 30.39
C LYS A 3 -9.85 0.26 28.95
N LEU A 4 -8.97 0.90 28.18
CA LEU A 4 -9.13 1.08 26.74
C LEU A 4 -8.99 -0.29 26.07
N SER A 5 -10.02 -0.75 25.34
CA SER A 5 -9.97 -1.98 24.56
C SER A 5 -9.58 -1.68 23.11
N PRO A 6 -8.82 -2.55 22.43
CA PRO A 6 -8.40 -2.37 21.03
C PRO A 6 -9.53 -2.50 19.99
N GLU A 7 -10.79 -2.53 20.44
CA GLU A 7 -12.00 -2.58 19.61
C GLU A 7 -12.77 -1.25 19.63
N MET A 8 -12.31 -0.26 20.40
CA MET A 8 -12.95 1.05 20.43
C MET A 8 -12.75 1.78 19.09
N PRO A 9 -13.83 2.22 18.40
CA PRO A 9 -13.76 2.84 17.08
C PRO A 9 -12.99 4.17 17.07
N GLU A 10 -12.86 4.83 18.23
CA GLU A 10 -12.08 6.06 18.40
C GLU A 10 -10.56 5.84 18.27
N LEU A 11 -10.09 4.60 18.46
CA LEU A 11 -8.67 4.21 18.43
C LEU A 11 -8.23 3.63 17.09
N GLN A 12 -9.14 3.46 16.13
CA GLN A 12 -8.82 2.91 14.81
C GLN A 12 -8.56 4.04 13.80
N SER A 13 -7.64 3.79 12.87
CA SER A 13 -7.43 4.70 11.74
C SER A 13 -8.68 4.77 10.86
N MET A 14 -8.77 5.78 9.99
CA MET A 14 -9.86 5.89 9.01
C MET A 14 -9.98 4.60 8.19
N ASN A 15 -11.17 4.02 8.12
CA ASN A 15 -11.42 2.84 7.30
C ASN A 15 -11.72 3.29 5.86
N ILE A 16 -10.67 3.34 5.04
CA ILE A 16 -10.73 3.76 3.63
C ILE A 16 -11.71 2.88 2.85
N THR A 17 -11.76 1.59 3.15
CA THR A 17 -12.69 0.65 2.49
C THR A 17 -14.15 1.00 2.80
N ALA A 18 -14.48 1.28 4.05
CA ALA A 18 -15.83 1.67 4.45
C ALA A 18 -16.23 3.03 3.86
N ASP A 19 -15.31 3.99 3.81
CA ASP A 19 -15.54 5.30 3.18
C ASP A 19 -15.76 5.15 1.65
N ASN A 20 -14.95 4.33 0.98
CA ASN A 20 -15.12 4.01 -0.43
C ASN A 20 -16.47 3.33 -0.69
N ILE A 21 -16.88 2.36 0.13
CA ILE A 21 -18.18 1.71 0.04
C ILE A 21 -19.31 2.72 0.21
N THR A 22 -19.17 3.65 1.16
CA THR A 22 -20.18 4.69 1.42
C THR A 22 -20.31 5.64 0.23
N LYS A 23 -19.18 6.10 -0.34
CA LYS A 23 -19.15 6.91 -1.57
C LYS A 23 -19.77 6.16 -2.74
N LEU A 24 -19.43 4.89 -2.92
CA LEU A 24 -19.95 4.07 -4.01
C LEU A 24 -21.45 3.83 -3.86
N LYS A 25 -21.95 3.64 -2.64
CA LYS A 25 -23.38 3.56 -2.32
C LYS A 25 -24.12 4.87 -2.56
N SER A 26 -23.48 6.02 -2.29
CA SER A 26 -24.08 7.32 -2.61
C SER A 26 -24.21 7.57 -4.12
N LEU A 27 -23.29 7.03 -4.91
CA LEU A 27 -23.27 7.20 -6.37
C LEU A 27 -24.16 6.17 -7.09
N PHE A 28 -24.15 4.92 -6.61
CA PHE A 28 -24.84 3.78 -7.24
C PHE A 28 -25.64 2.99 -6.20
N PRO A 29 -26.70 3.57 -5.60
CA PRO A 29 -27.46 2.90 -4.55
C PRO A 29 -28.14 1.61 -5.04
N GLU A 30 -28.52 1.56 -6.31
CA GLU A 30 -29.16 0.41 -6.96
C GLU A 30 -28.22 -0.80 -7.11
N ALA A 31 -26.90 -0.60 -7.08
CA ALA A 31 -25.91 -1.66 -7.11
C ALA A 31 -25.70 -2.35 -5.75
N PHE A 32 -26.40 -1.92 -4.69
CA PHE A 32 -26.28 -2.52 -3.36
C PHE A 32 -27.54 -3.30 -3.00
N ASN A 33 -27.36 -4.57 -2.63
CA ASN A 33 -28.42 -5.44 -2.12
C ASN A 33 -28.17 -5.76 -0.63
N GLU A 34 -29.08 -6.51 0.00
CA GLU A 34 -28.98 -6.85 1.44
C GLU A 34 -27.72 -7.67 1.78
N ASN A 35 -27.09 -8.31 0.78
CA ASN A 35 -25.94 -9.19 0.93
C ASN A 35 -24.60 -8.58 0.44
N GLY A 36 -24.59 -7.39 -0.16
CA GLY A 36 -23.36 -6.77 -0.68
C GLY A 36 -23.55 -5.90 -1.92
N ILE A 37 -22.50 -5.84 -2.76
CA ILE A 37 -22.49 -5.11 -4.03
C ILE A 37 -22.80 -6.10 -5.15
N ASP A 38 -23.84 -5.81 -5.93
CA ASP A 38 -24.16 -6.50 -7.16
C ASP A 38 -23.30 -5.93 -8.30
N PHE A 39 -22.27 -6.67 -8.68
CA PHE A 39 -21.35 -6.25 -9.74
C PHE A 39 -21.99 -6.24 -11.12
N ASP A 40 -23.03 -7.04 -11.36
CA ASP A 40 -23.70 -7.08 -12.66
C ASP A 40 -24.57 -5.83 -12.83
N VAL A 41 -25.31 -5.44 -11.79
CA VAL A 41 -26.05 -4.17 -11.77
C VAL A 41 -25.08 -2.98 -11.82
N LEU A 42 -23.97 -3.02 -11.07
CA LEU A 42 -22.97 -1.95 -11.12
C LEU A 42 -22.39 -1.77 -12.53
N LYS A 43 -22.08 -2.88 -13.22
CA LYS A 43 -21.62 -2.83 -14.62
C LYS A 43 -22.67 -2.24 -15.55
N GLN A 44 -23.94 -2.63 -15.39
CA GLN A 44 -25.05 -2.07 -16.18
C GLN A 44 -25.22 -0.55 -15.95
N LEU A 45 -25.10 -0.09 -14.70
CA LEU A 45 -25.18 1.34 -14.35
C LEU A 45 -23.99 2.15 -14.90
N LEU A 46 -22.80 1.54 -14.99
CA LEU A 46 -21.60 2.16 -15.55
C LEU A 46 -21.58 2.16 -17.09
N GLY A 47 -22.46 1.38 -17.74
CA GLY A 47 -22.63 1.33 -19.19
C GLY A 47 -21.44 0.74 -19.96
N GLU A 48 -21.29 1.11 -21.24
CA GLU A 48 -20.25 0.62 -22.17
C GLU A 48 -18.80 0.99 -21.78
N ASN A 49 -18.59 1.71 -20.67
CA ASN A 49 -17.25 2.06 -20.17
C ASN A 49 -16.62 0.96 -19.28
N VAL A 50 -17.26 -0.20 -19.15
CA VAL A 50 -16.66 -1.37 -18.52
C VAL A 50 -15.82 -2.10 -19.56
N ASP A 51 -14.56 -1.71 -19.65
CA ASP A 51 -13.58 -2.30 -20.55
C ASP A 51 -13.36 -3.80 -20.20
N GLU A 52 -13.89 -4.68 -21.06
CA GLU A 52 -13.89 -6.16 -20.91
C GLU A 52 -12.56 -6.83 -21.33
N LYS A 53 -11.52 -6.07 -21.67
CA LYS A 53 -10.29 -6.66 -22.23
C LYS A 53 -9.29 -7.14 -21.17
N GLU A 54 -8.85 -8.38 -21.37
CA GLU A 54 -7.94 -9.17 -20.52
C GLU A 54 -6.47 -8.69 -20.46
N GLU A 55 -6.06 -7.65 -21.18
CA GLU A 55 -4.68 -7.16 -21.10
C GLU A 55 -4.63 -5.64 -21.06
N ARG A 56 -4.71 -5.08 -19.85
CA ARG A 56 -4.32 -3.68 -19.63
C ARG A 56 -2.81 -3.61 -19.48
N TYR A 57 -2.18 -2.72 -20.24
CA TYR A 57 -0.81 -2.29 -19.95
C TYR A 57 -0.74 -1.82 -18.50
N GLY A 58 0.01 -2.54 -17.67
CA GLY A 58 0.09 -2.28 -16.24
C GLY A 58 1.16 -3.13 -15.60
N LEU A 59 1.79 -2.61 -14.56
CA LEU A 59 2.83 -3.30 -13.83
C LEU A 59 2.21 -4.48 -13.07
N ASN A 60 2.41 -5.72 -13.48
CA ASN A 60 1.93 -6.90 -12.76
C ASN A 60 3.08 -7.62 -12.07
N TRP A 61 2.92 -7.92 -10.78
CA TRP A 61 3.88 -8.68 -9.98
C TRP A 61 3.15 -9.53 -8.92
N HIS A 62 3.84 -10.53 -8.40
CA HIS A 62 3.31 -11.40 -7.36
C HIS A 62 3.14 -10.66 -6.03
N GLY A 63 2.00 -10.82 -5.36
CA GLY A 63 1.70 -10.11 -4.10
C GLY A 63 1.08 -8.72 -4.27
N LYS A 64 0.95 -8.19 -5.49
CA LYS A 64 0.28 -6.90 -5.78
C LYS A 64 -1.10 -6.76 -5.13
N ARG A 65 -1.92 -7.81 -5.19
CA ARG A 65 -3.26 -7.83 -4.57
C ARG A 65 -3.17 -7.67 -3.04
N GLN A 66 -2.22 -8.35 -2.41
CA GLN A 66 -1.99 -8.26 -0.97
C GLN A 66 -1.42 -6.89 -0.59
N ALA A 67 -0.47 -6.36 -1.36
CA ALA A 67 0.05 -5.00 -1.19
C ALA A 67 -1.06 -3.93 -1.27
N ARG A 68 -2.00 -4.07 -2.21
CA ARG A 68 -3.22 -3.24 -2.28
C ARG A 68 -4.08 -3.37 -1.02
N GLN A 69 -4.31 -4.59 -0.55
CA GLN A 69 -5.09 -4.82 0.67
C GLN A 69 -4.41 -4.21 1.90
N LEU A 70 -3.09 -4.30 2.03
CA LEU A 70 -2.34 -3.71 3.14
C LEU A 70 -2.53 -2.19 3.25
N ALA A 71 -2.63 -1.48 2.11
CA ALA A 71 -2.91 -0.05 2.10
C ALA A 71 -4.35 0.27 2.55
N LEU A 72 -5.29 -0.64 2.33
CA LEU A 72 -6.71 -0.46 2.68
C LEU A 72 -7.02 -0.92 4.12
N THR A 73 -6.19 -1.80 4.68
CA THR A 73 -6.37 -2.31 6.04
C THR A 73 -6.14 -1.20 7.07
N PRO A 74 -7.12 -0.91 7.95
CA PRO A 74 -6.96 0.09 9.00
C PRO A 74 -5.89 -0.32 10.01
N SER A 75 -5.15 0.66 10.52
CA SER A 75 -4.20 0.46 11.61
C SER A 75 -4.94 0.32 12.94
N ARG A 76 -4.42 -0.57 13.78
CA ARG A 76 -4.81 -0.72 15.20
C ARG A 76 -3.84 0.01 16.15
N GLY A 77 -2.79 0.62 15.59
CA GLY A 77 -1.80 1.37 16.35
C GLY A 77 -2.36 2.70 16.87
N THR A 78 -1.68 3.27 17.87
CA THR A 78 -1.97 4.62 18.36
C THR A 78 -0.67 5.38 18.55
N LEU A 79 -0.69 6.70 18.34
CA LEU A 79 0.47 7.55 18.59
C LEU A 79 0.55 7.88 20.07
N ARG A 80 1.71 7.61 20.67
CA ARG A 80 2.00 7.97 22.07
C ARG A 80 2.89 9.22 22.09
N PRO A 81 2.48 10.32 22.76
CA PRO A 81 3.33 11.49 22.90
C PRO A 81 4.52 11.20 23.82
N CYS A 82 5.73 11.57 23.38
CA CYS A 82 6.98 11.47 24.15
C CYS A 82 7.48 12.88 24.48
N LYS A 83 7.04 13.44 25.61
CA LYS A 83 7.40 14.82 26.00
C LYS A 83 8.86 14.98 26.37
N ASP A 84 9.44 13.98 27.03
CA ASP A 84 10.80 14.04 27.57
C ASP A 84 11.87 14.13 26.47
N GLU A 85 11.58 13.60 25.28
CA GLU A 85 12.46 13.65 24.10
C GLU A 85 12.09 14.79 23.14
N SER A 86 11.02 15.52 23.43
CA SER A 86 10.55 16.59 22.56
C SER A 86 11.30 17.89 22.82
N VAL A 87 11.64 18.58 21.73
CA VAL A 87 12.21 19.93 21.77
C VAL A 87 11.09 20.93 21.53
N ASP A 88 10.92 21.88 22.46
CA ASP A 88 9.91 22.95 22.40
C ASP A 88 8.47 22.42 22.23
N TRP A 89 8.06 21.52 23.15
CA TRP A 89 6.78 20.80 23.12
C TRP A 89 5.56 21.71 22.89
N ASP A 90 5.53 22.88 23.50
CA ASP A 90 4.35 23.75 23.48
C ASP A 90 4.24 24.62 22.21
N ASN A 91 5.34 24.90 21.50
CA ASN A 91 5.34 25.83 20.35
C ASN A 91 5.78 25.20 19.02
N THR A 92 6.42 24.03 19.05
CA THR A 92 6.93 23.40 17.82
C THR A 92 5.79 23.06 16.86
N LYS A 93 6.02 23.33 15.58
CA LYS A 93 5.14 22.92 14.47
C LYS A 93 5.65 21.67 13.76
N ASN A 94 6.79 21.14 14.21
CA ASN A 94 7.46 20.01 13.60
C ASN A 94 7.14 18.74 14.39
N LEU A 95 6.97 17.63 13.68
CA LEU A 95 6.65 16.34 14.28
C LEU A 95 7.69 15.31 13.83
N MET A 96 8.19 14.54 14.79
CA MET A 96 8.96 13.32 14.56
C MET A 96 8.09 12.16 15.05
N ILE A 97 7.92 11.12 14.23
CA ILE A 97 7.15 9.93 14.59
C ILE A 97 8.04 8.72 14.39
N GLU A 98 8.21 7.93 15.44
CA GLU A 98 8.96 6.67 15.40
C GLU A 98 8.00 5.49 15.22
N GLY A 99 8.32 4.60 14.28
CA GLY A 99 7.55 3.38 14.00
C GLY A 99 7.71 2.91 12.57
N ASP A 100 7.04 1.80 12.23
CA ASP A 100 6.91 1.37 10.84
C ASP A 100 6.13 2.42 10.04
N ASN A 101 6.74 2.90 8.96
CA ASN A 101 6.20 3.99 8.16
C ASN A 101 4.85 3.66 7.52
N LEU A 102 4.54 2.40 7.19
CA LEU A 102 3.24 2.03 6.63
C LEU A 102 2.14 2.23 7.67
N GLU A 103 2.37 1.80 8.91
CA GLU A 103 1.43 2.00 10.01
C GLU A 103 1.28 3.48 10.39
N VAL A 104 2.38 4.23 10.41
CA VAL A 104 2.35 5.69 10.66
C VAL A 104 1.55 6.41 9.56
N LEU A 105 1.79 6.09 8.28
CA LEU A 105 1.07 6.69 7.16
C LEU A 105 -0.44 6.43 7.23
N LYS A 106 -0.88 5.24 7.71
CA LYS A 106 -2.30 4.93 7.94
C LYS A 106 -2.91 5.82 9.02
N LEU A 107 -2.19 6.05 10.13
CA LEU A 107 -2.65 6.91 11.22
C LEU A 107 -2.77 8.37 10.78
N LEU A 108 -1.82 8.84 9.96
CA LEU A 108 -1.81 10.21 9.44
C LEU A 108 -2.97 10.51 8.48
N GLN A 109 -3.57 9.50 7.83
CA GLN A 109 -4.69 9.71 6.89
C GLN A 109 -5.81 10.53 7.52
N LYS A 110 -6.20 10.24 8.76
CA LYS A 110 -7.34 10.91 9.42
C LYS A 110 -7.18 12.44 9.52
N SER A 111 -5.95 12.92 9.71
CA SER A 111 -5.69 14.33 10.00
C SER A 111 -5.05 15.08 8.84
N TYR A 112 -4.32 14.40 7.96
CA TYR A 112 -3.43 15.01 6.97
C TYR A 112 -3.75 14.68 5.50
N THR A 113 -4.81 13.92 5.21
CA THR A 113 -5.26 13.71 3.81
C THR A 113 -5.44 15.03 3.06
N GLY A 114 -4.82 15.14 1.89
CA GLY A 114 -4.87 16.32 1.02
C GLY A 114 -4.14 17.56 1.53
N LYS A 115 -3.38 17.49 2.63
CA LYS A 115 -2.76 18.67 3.27
C LYS A 115 -1.26 18.80 3.05
N VAL A 116 -0.59 17.75 2.59
CA VAL A 116 0.87 17.75 2.42
C VAL A 116 1.22 18.38 1.07
N LYS A 117 2.12 19.38 1.10
CA LYS A 117 2.58 20.06 -0.12
C LYS A 117 3.75 19.35 -0.80
N LEU A 118 4.63 18.76 -0.02
CA LEU A 118 5.86 18.14 -0.49
C LEU A 118 6.14 16.89 0.31
N ILE A 119 6.43 15.78 -0.38
CA ILE A 119 6.98 14.56 0.22
C ILE A 119 8.34 14.32 -0.42
N TYR A 120 9.35 14.06 0.41
CA TYR A 120 10.66 13.59 -0.03
C TYR A 120 10.96 12.29 0.68
N ILE A 121 11.34 11.25 -0.07
CA ILE A 121 11.73 9.95 0.48
C ILE A 121 12.99 9.42 -0.20
N ASP A 122 13.77 8.67 0.57
CA ASP A 122 14.98 7.99 0.15
C ASP A 122 14.86 6.50 0.52
N PRO A 123 14.08 5.70 -0.25
CA PRO A 123 13.85 4.29 0.04
C PRO A 123 15.11 3.45 -0.21
N PRO A 124 15.17 2.19 0.30
CA PRO A 124 16.29 1.30 -0.02
C PRO A 124 16.36 1.01 -1.52
N TYR A 125 17.55 1.03 -2.10
CA TYR A 125 17.76 0.92 -3.56
C TYR A 125 17.80 -0.52 -4.09
N ASN A 126 17.67 -1.52 -3.21
CA ASN A 126 17.63 -2.94 -3.58
C ASN A 126 18.90 -3.48 -4.29
N THR A 127 20.08 -2.97 -3.93
CA THR A 127 21.40 -3.35 -4.50
C THR A 127 21.87 -4.78 -4.13
N GLY A 128 21.01 -5.60 -3.52
CA GLY A 128 21.29 -6.99 -3.14
C GLY A 128 22.13 -7.18 -1.86
N LYS A 129 22.65 -6.11 -1.25
CA LYS A 129 23.38 -6.17 0.04
C LYS A 129 22.56 -5.69 1.25
N ASP A 130 21.56 -4.85 1.01
CA ASP A 130 20.89 -4.07 2.07
C ASP A 130 19.37 -4.34 2.21
N PHE A 131 18.82 -5.34 1.51
CA PHE A 131 17.39 -5.64 1.63
C PHE A 131 17.13 -6.58 2.82
N VAL A 132 17.13 -6.01 4.02
CA VAL A 132 16.60 -6.68 5.22
C VAL A 132 15.35 -5.92 5.66
N TYR A 133 14.22 -6.20 5.00
CA TYR A 133 12.92 -5.93 5.60
C TYR A 133 12.33 -7.27 6.05
N PRO A 134 12.22 -7.52 7.36
CA PRO A 134 11.62 -8.74 7.88
C PRO A 134 10.09 -8.63 7.83
N ASP A 135 9.53 -8.32 6.66
CA ASP A 135 8.14 -8.68 6.43
C ASP A 135 8.15 -10.19 6.22
N ASN A 136 7.66 -10.88 7.24
CA ASN A 136 7.68 -12.33 7.39
C ASN A 136 6.75 -12.98 6.33
N PHE A 137 7.07 -12.83 5.05
CA PHE A 137 6.50 -13.59 3.97
C PHE A 137 7.16 -14.96 4.03
N GLN A 138 6.55 -15.87 4.79
CA GLN A 138 6.80 -17.31 4.68
C GLN A 138 6.34 -17.86 3.33
N ASP A 139 6.60 -17.16 2.22
CA ASP A 139 6.58 -17.78 0.91
C ASP A 139 7.92 -18.48 0.73
N ASN A 140 7.90 -19.78 1.09
CA ASN A 140 9.00 -20.68 0.80
C ASN A 140 9.41 -20.50 -0.67
N MET A 141 10.72 -20.42 -0.94
CA MET A 141 11.31 -20.39 -2.29
C MET A 141 10.62 -21.34 -3.30
N LYS A 142 10.08 -22.45 -2.79
CA LYS A 142 9.27 -23.42 -3.53
C LYS A 142 7.99 -22.83 -4.13
N ASN A 143 7.19 -22.06 -3.38
CA ASN A 143 5.98 -21.40 -3.87
C ASN A 143 6.30 -20.42 -5.01
N TYR A 144 7.33 -19.59 -4.84
CA TYR A 144 7.72 -18.63 -5.88
C TYR A 144 8.13 -19.35 -7.18
N LEU A 145 8.90 -20.44 -7.09
CA LEU A 145 9.34 -21.20 -8.25
C LEU A 145 8.18 -21.95 -8.94
N GLU A 146 7.21 -22.47 -8.18
CA GLU A 146 6.01 -23.13 -8.71
C GLU A 146 5.09 -22.11 -9.42
N ILE A 147 4.88 -20.94 -8.81
CA ILE A 147 3.99 -19.89 -9.36
C ILE A 147 4.60 -19.20 -10.58
N THR A 148 5.92 -19.03 -10.62
CA THR A 148 6.63 -18.47 -11.79
C THR A 148 6.84 -19.50 -12.90
N GLY A 149 6.34 -20.73 -12.75
CA GLY A 149 6.46 -21.80 -13.75
C GLY A 149 7.88 -22.35 -13.92
N GLN A 150 8.77 -22.08 -12.97
CA GLN A 150 10.18 -22.50 -13.01
C GLN A 150 10.39 -23.91 -12.44
N THR A 151 9.35 -24.48 -11.83
CA THR A 151 9.29 -25.87 -11.38
C THR A 151 7.95 -26.51 -11.75
N GLU A 152 7.96 -27.69 -12.36
CA GLU A 152 6.80 -28.58 -12.53
C GLU A 152 7.03 -29.82 -11.66
N GLU A 153 6.04 -30.21 -10.85
CA GLU A 153 6.09 -31.41 -9.97
C GLU A 153 7.36 -31.52 -9.08
N GLY A 154 7.93 -30.38 -8.67
CA GLY A 154 9.13 -30.34 -7.84
C GLY A 154 10.45 -30.55 -8.60
N VAL A 155 10.41 -30.68 -9.92
CA VAL A 155 11.59 -30.74 -10.79
C VAL A 155 11.82 -29.36 -11.43
N ARG A 156 13.06 -28.86 -11.33
CA ARG A 156 13.47 -27.57 -11.92
C ARG A 156 13.49 -27.69 -13.45
N VAL A 157 12.69 -26.86 -14.12
CA VAL A 157 12.58 -26.86 -15.59
C VAL A 157 13.51 -25.79 -16.21
N SER A 158 13.89 -24.76 -15.46
CA SER A 158 14.82 -23.72 -15.91
C SER A 158 16.24 -23.89 -15.35
N THR A 159 17.24 -23.68 -16.22
CA THR A 159 18.68 -23.72 -15.88
C THR A 159 19.17 -22.45 -15.16
N ASN A 160 18.40 -21.37 -15.22
CA ASN A 160 18.68 -20.11 -14.54
C ASN A 160 17.67 -19.92 -13.40
N ALA A 161 18.11 -20.01 -12.16
CA ALA A 161 17.30 -19.57 -11.04
C ALA A 161 17.17 -18.04 -11.10
N GLU A 162 16.06 -17.53 -11.64
CA GLU A 162 15.76 -16.09 -11.62
C GLU A 162 15.43 -15.66 -10.18
N THR A 163 16.49 -15.54 -9.39
CA THR A 163 16.40 -15.02 -8.03
C THR A 163 16.20 -13.50 -8.07
N SER A 164 16.54 -12.84 -9.19
CA SER A 164 16.43 -11.40 -9.45
C SER A 164 14.98 -10.90 -9.41
N GLY A 165 14.04 -11.58 -10.10
CA GLY A 165 12.63 -11.17 -10.15
C GLY A 165 11.95 -11.13 -8.77
N ARG A 166 12.41 -11.97 -7.84
CA ARG A 166 11.92 -11.99 -6.46
C ARG A 166 12.26 -10.71 -5.72
N TYR A 167 13.50 -10.21 -5.84
CA TYR A 167 13.92 -8.99 -5.16
C TYR A 167 13.10 -7.77 -5.61
N HIS A 168 12.81 -7.67 -6.91
CA HIS A 168 11.94 -6.61 -7.43
C HIS A 168 10.51 -6.75 -6.91
N THR A 169 9.99 -7.98 -6.86
CA THR A 169 8.65 -8.29 -6.33
C THR A 169 8.52 -7.89 -4.86
N ASP A 170 9.50 -8.24 -4.04
CA ASP A 170 9.52 -7.93 -2.60
C ASP A 170 9.62 -6.41 -2.36
N TRP A 171 10.47 -5.73 -3.14
CA TRP A 171 10.58 -4.27 -3.11
C TRP A 171 9.27 -3.58 -3.52
N LEU A 172 8.62 -4.05 -4.59
CA LEU A 172 7.32 -3.54 -5.05
C LEU A 172 6.21 -3.77 -4.01
N ASN A 173 6.18 -4.94 -3.37
CA ASN A 173 5.23 -5.24 -2.29
C ASN A 173 5.40 -4.31 -1.09
N MET A 174 6.64 -3.91 -0.79
CA MET A 174 6.97 -2.97 0.28
C MET A 174 6.61 -1.52 -0.12
N MET A 175 6.97 -1.07 -1.33
CA MET A 175 6.81 0.32 -1.76
C MET A 175 5.39 0.69 -2.17
N TYR A 176 4.64 -0.21 -2.82
CA TYR A 176 3.29 0.06 -3.30
C TYR A 176 2.36 0.64 -2.22
N PRO A 177 2.15 -0.01 -1.05
CA PRO A 177 1.19 0.49 -0.08
C PRO A 177 1.65 1.83 0.53
N ARG A 178 2.96 2.04 0.67
CA ARG A 178 3.55 3.26 1.23
C ARG A 178 3.33 4.45 0.29
N ILE A 179 3.65 4.30 -0.99
CA ILE A 179 3.43 5.36 -1.99
C ILE A 179 1.94 5.63 -2.17
N LYS A 180 1.09 4.59 -2.14
CA LYS A 180 -0.36 4.77 -2.25
C LYS A 180 -0.92 5.62 -1.10
N LEU A 181 -0.49 5.35 0.12
CA LEU A 181 -0.89 6.17 1.28
C LEU A 181 -0.27 7.56 1.28
N ALA A 182 0.98 7.70 0.84
CA ALA A 182 1.63 9.00 0.67
C ALA A 182 0.87 9.88 -0.33
N ARG A 183 0.40 9.30 -1.44
CA ARG A 183 -0.41 10.01 -2.45
C ARG A 183 -1.68 10.61 -1.86
N ASN A 184 -2.34 9.91 -0.94
CA ASN A 184 -3.54 10.41 -0.27
C ASN A 184 -3.26 11.60 0.67
N LEU A 185 -2.06 11.70 1.22
CA LEU A 185 -1.66 12.83 2.07
C LEU A 185 -1.37 14.09 1.25
N LEU A 186 -0.92 13.94 0.00
CA LEU A 186 -0.61 15.06 -0.88
C LEU A 186 -1.86 15.86 -1.25
N SER A 187 -1.73 17.18 -1.18
CA SER A 187 -2.67 18.13 -1.80
C SER A 187 -2.69 18.00 -3.33
N ASP A 188 -3.71 18.54 -3.99
CA ASP A 188 -3.86 18.47 -5.45
C ASP A 188 -2.71 19.12 -6.23
N SER A 189 -2.04 20.11 -5.62
CA SER A 189 -0.84 20.76 -6.17
C SER A 189 0.46 20.27 -5.53
N GLY A 190 0.40 19.15 -4.79
CA GLY A 190 1.52 18.58 -4.07
C GLY A 190 2.49 17.83 -4.98
N PHE A 191 3.74 17.73 -4.54
CA PHE A 191 4.79 16.99 -5.26
C PHE A 191 5.41 15.92 -4.37
N ILE A 192 5.80 14.81 -4.97
CA ILE A 192 6.61 13.77 -4.32
C ILE A 192 7.93 13.63 -5.06
N PHE A 193 9.02 13.60 -4.31
CA PHE A 193 10.37 13.34 -4.79
C PHE A 193 10.86 12.05 -4.14
N ILE A 194 11.38 11.14 -4.96
CA ILE A 194 11.84 9.82 -4.54
C ILE A 194 13.24 9.64 -5.11
N SER A 195 14.22 9.51 -4.22
CA SER A 195 15.58 9.16 -4.60
C SER A 195 15.65 7.66 -4.93
N ILE A 196 16.35 7.31 -6.01
CA ILE A 196 16.49 5.92 -6.46
C ILE A 196 17.73 5.80 -7.34
N ASP A 197 18.28 4.59 -7.43
CA ASP A 197 19.34 4.24 -8.39
C ASP A 197 18.78 3.49 -9.61
N GLU A 198 19.66 3.00 -10.48
CA GLU A 198 19.31 2.28 -11.70
C GLU A 198 18.60 0.93 -11.48
N HIS A 199 18.68 0.32 -10.29
CA HIS A 199 18.16 -1.03 -10.06
C HIS A 199 16.63 -1.07 -10.02
N GLU A 200 16.01 -0.04 -9.43
CA GLU A 200 14.56 0.03 -9.24
C GLU A 200 13.90 1.21 -9.94
N VAL A 201 14.65 2.08 -10.62
CA VAL A 201 14.09 3.28 -11.28
C VAL A 201 12.94 2.95 -12.24
N HIS A 202 13.05 1.86 -13.01
CA HIS A 202 12.00 1.47 -13.95
C HIS A 202 10.73 0.99 -13.24
N ASN A 203 10.89 0.17 -12.20
CA ASN A 203 9.81 -0.35 -11.38
C ASN A 203 9.12 0.77 -10.61
N LEU A 204 9.90 1.68 -10.01
CA LEU A 204 9.40 2.85 -9.31
C LEU A 204 8.61 3.78 -10.25
N CYS A 205 9.13 4.07 -11.44
CA CYS A 205 8.41 4.89 -12.41
C CYS A 205 7.07 4.26 -12.78
N SER A 206 7.07 2.96 -13.11
CA SER A 206 5.86 2.21 -13.44
C SER A 206 4.85 2.19 -12.29
N LEU A 207 5.33 2.03 -11.06
CA LEU A 207 4.55 2.10 -9.83
C LEU A 207 3.89 3.46 -9.64
N CYS A 208 4.65 4.55 -9.81
CA CYS A 208 4.17 5.92 -9.69
C CYS A 208 3.16 6.29 -10.79
N PHE A 209 3.32 5.78 -12.01
CA PHE A 209 2.33 5.96 -13.07
C PHE A 209 1.01 5.23 -12.78
N GLU A 210 1.05 4.11 -12.05
CA GLU A 210 -0.16 3.37 -11.68
C GLU A 210 -0.96 4.04 -10.55
N ILE A 211 -0.30 4.74 -9.62
CA ILE A 211 -0.88 5.22 -8.35
C ILE A 211 -1.67 6.52 -8.47
#